data_AF-A0A6S7IQA6-F1
#
_entry.id   AF-A0A6S7IQA6-F1
#
_cell.length_a   1.000
_cell.length_b   1.000
_cell.length_c   1.000
_cell.angle_alpha   90.00
_cell.angle_beta   90.00
_cell.angle_gamma   90.00
#
_symmetry.space_group_name_H-M   'P 1'
#
loop_
_entity.id
_entity.type
_entity.pdbx_description
1 polymer ?
#
loop_
_entity_poly.entity_id
_entity_poly.type
_entity_poly.pdbx_seq_one_letter_code
_entity_poly.pdbx_strand_id
1 'polypeptide(L)'
;SCTDIPCCILFIVYLVGMAIVGILAFMWGNPDRLINPVNSEGKTCGTGDYANKPKLLFFDLTECAPSDLTKAASAFTSLDYVCPTTQVCVEKCPTKNEFGADVPCNKMACKSGTVDPCSLNDSSSREKLVKDGKCAPYYLESEDILHRCIPTVFGSSIKEIVNDKNEPITNNNKNITKDGLEKGSKVVQALIDLQNVGLKVLEDVGNSWWLILAGFGIALVASFLYIVVMRWIAGLMVWLTTYAVLTLLGYGVYYCYTKYKELDDAGESSDFVFTADLSVYKDSKKTWLAFTIILGVFLLILILLLLALRKRIQIAVALIKEGSRAISSMLFTLLFPIIPWLLQLIVFTWFVAVGVYLVTTGDPEFQLKKNESAVTDTLCKYQVCCYDQNETCVFVKFSGEVTIFRLQVYHLFGWFWLLNFVIALGQCVLAGSFASYYWAWDKKTDIPTFPVMASFMRTLR
;
A
#
# COMPACT_ATOMS: atom_id res chain seq x y z
N SER A 1 -27.93 -35.56 -5.99
CA SER A 1 -26.82 -35.85 -6.91
C SER A 1 -25.82 -34.73 -6.74
N CYS A 2 -24.61 -34.99 -6.21
CA CYS A 2 -23.56 -33.98 -6.11
C CYS A 2 -22.90 -33.84 -7.48
N THR A 3 -23.24 -32.79 -8.21
CA THR A 3 -22.75 -32.54 -9.58
C THR A 3 -21.33 -32.02 -9.63
N ASP A 4 -20.75 -31.58 -8.50
CA ASP A 4 -19.51 -30.79 -8.47
C ASP A 4 -18.33 -31.49 -7.80
N ILE A 5 -18.28 -32.82 -7.85
CA ILE A 5 -17.13 -33.60 -7.32
C ILE A 5 -15.79 -33.16 -7.95
N PRO A 6 -15.66 -32.98 -9.29
CA PRO A 6 -14.41 -32.53 -9.89
C PRO A 6 -13.98 -31.14 -9.42
N CYS A 7 -14.93 -30.21 -9.29
CA CYS A 7 -14.67 -28.86 -8.79
C CYS A 7 -14.22 -28.86 -7.33
N CYS A 8 -14.82 -29.73 -6.51
CA CYS A 8 -14.42 -29.92 -5.11
C CYS A 8 -12.99 -30.47 -4.99
N ILE A 9 -12.63 -31.49 -5.78
CA ILE A 9 -11.26 -32.03 -5.83
C ILE A 9 -10.27 -30.93 -6.24
N LEU A 10 -10.59 -30.18 -7.28
CA LEU A 10 -9.73 -29.12 -7.78
C LEU A 10 -9.53 -28.01 -6.74
N PHE A 11 -10.60 -27.64 -6.01
CA PHE A 11 -10.52 -26.69 -4.91
C PHE A 11 -9.63 -27.22 -3.77
N ILE A 12 -9.77 -28.49 -3.36
CA ILE A 12 -8.93 -29.09 -2.32
C ILE A 12 -7.45 -29.12 -2.74
N VAL A 13 -7.16 -29.54 -3.97
CA VAL A 13 -5.79 -29.52 -4.53
C VAL A 13 -5.22 -28.09 -4.50
N TYR A 14 -6.06 -27.10 -4.82
CA TYR A 14 -5.68 -25.71 -4.77
C TYR A 14 -5.37 -25.24 -3.32
N LEU A 15 -6.17 -25.63 -2.33
CA LEU A 15 -5.88 -25.33 -0.92
C LEU A 15 -4.56 -25.94 -0.44
N VAL A 16 -4.26 -27.17 -0.86
CA VAL A 16 -2.98 -27.83 -0.56
C VAL A 16 -1.83 -27.04 -1.19
N GLY A 17 -1.96 -26.61 -2.45
CA GLY A 17 -0.98 -25.76 -3.10
C GLY A 17 -0.74 -24.44 -2.34
N MET A 18 -1.80 -23.75 -1.91
CA MET A 18 -1.71 -22.54 -1.08
C MET A 18 -0.99 -22.77 0.25
N ALA A 19 -1.25 -23.91 0.90
CA ALA A 19 -0.55 -24.28 2.13
C ALA A 19 0.96 -24.50 1.87
N ILE A 20 1.31 -25.19 0.76
CA ILE A 20 2.70 -25.39 0.35
C ILE A 20 3.39 -24.04 0.08
N VAL A 21 2.74 -23.14 -0.67
CA VAL A 21 3.28 -21.78 -0.92
C VAL A 21 3.49 -21.02 0.38
N GLY A 22 2.55 -21.09 1.32
CA GLY A 22 2.69 -20.49 2.64
C GLY A 22 3.90 -21.04 3.40
N ILE A 23 4.09 -22.35 3.41
CA ILE A 23 5.26 -22.99 4.06
C ILE A 23 6.56 -22.51 3.42
N LEU A 24 6.66 -22.52 2.09
CA LEU A 24 7.86 -22.04 1.38
C LEU A 24 8.14 -20.56 1.65
N ALA A 25 7.10 -19.73 1.68
CA ALA A 25 7.22 -18.32 2.01
C ALA A 25 7.74 -18.12 3.44
N PHE A 26 7.23 -18.87 4.43
CA PHE A 26 7.72 -18.76 5.81
C PHE A 26 9.14 -19.30 6.01
N MET A 27 9.56 -20.26 5.19
CA MET A 27 10.93 -20.81 5.25
C MET A 27 11.98 -19.87 4.68
N TRP A 28 11.65 -19.10 3.63
CA TRP A 28 12.62 -18.29 2.89
C TRP A 28 12.43 -16.79 3.03
N GLY A 29 11.23 -16.35 3.43
CA GLY A 29 10.91 -14.94 3.65
C GLY A 29 11.50 -14.42 4.95
N ASN A 30 11.85 -13.13 4.94
CA ASN A 30 12.29 -12.42 6.13
C ASN A 30 11.52 -11.10 6.25
N PRO A 31 10.48 -11.01 7.11
CA PRO A 31 9.62 -9.84 7.21
C PRO A 31 10.36 -8.58 7.69
N ASP A 32 11.48 -8.73 8.42
CA ASP A 32 12.25 -7.60 8.94
C ASP A 32 12.83 -6.74 7.82
N ARG A 33 13.02 -7.30 6.62
CA ARG A 33 13.48 -6.58 5.42
C ARG A 33 12.50 -5.51 4.94
N LEU A 34 11.22 -5.60 5.33
CA LEU A 34 10.20 -4.63 4.93
C LEU A 34 10.21 -3.38 5.82
N ILE A 35 10.62 -3.54 7.08
CA ILE A 35 10.62 -2.48 8.09
C ILE A 35 12.01 -1.82 8.14
N ASN A 36 13.06 -2.63 8.08
CA ASN A 36 14.43 -2.17 8.26
C ASN A 36 15.14 -1.97 6.92
N PRO A 37 15.90 -0.88 6.76
CA PRO A 37 16.69 -0.64 5.57
C PRO A 37 17.87 -1.60 5.46
N VAL A 38 18.35 -1.76 4.24
CA VAL A 38 19.50 -2.61 3.90
C VAL A 38 20.68 -1.72 3.49
N ASN A 39 21.86 -2.01 4.03
CA ASN A 39 23.09 -1.31 3.70
C ASN A 39 23.64 -1.74 2.31
N SER A 40 24.69 -1.07 1.83
CA SER A 40 25.30 -1.42 0.53
C SER A 40 25.92 -2.82 0.46
N GLU A 41 26.11 -3.48 1.60
CA GLU A 41 26.62 -4.85 1.72
C GLU A 41 25.49 -5.90 1.74
N GLY A 42 24.23 -5.49 1.58
CA GLY A 42 23.09 -6.40 1.61
C GLY A 42 22.70 -6.86 3.02
N LYS A 43 23.19 -6.18 4.07
CA LYS A 43 22.87 -6.46 5.48
C LYS A 43 21.81 -5.50 6.00
N THR A 44 20.84 -6.03 6.74
CA THR A 44 19.73 -5.27 7.30
C THR A 44 20.18 -4.51 8.56
N CYS A 45 19.95 -3.21 8.61
CA CYS A 45 20.24 -2.40 9.80
C CYS A 45 19.31 -2.78 10.97
N GLY A 46 19.79 -2.69 12.21
CA GLY A 46 18.98 -2.99 13.41
C GLY A 46 18.78 -4.48 13.71
N THR A 47 19.40 -5.38 12.94
CA THR A 47 19.34 -6.83 13.15
C THR A 47 20.73 -7.46 13.06
N GLY A 48 20.93 -8.61 13.72
CA GLY A 48 22.20 -9.35 13.71
C GLY A 48 23.41 -8.50 14.13
N ASP A 49 24.46 -8.48 13.31
CA ASP A 49 25.70 -7.74 13.53
C ASP A 49 25.49 -6.20 13.62
N TYR A 50 24.34 -5.70 13.14
CA TYR A 50 23.96 -4.28 13.17
C TYR A 50 22.82 -3.99 14.15
N ALA A 51 22.57 -4.84 15.15
CA ALA A 51 21.52 -4.64 16.15
C ALA A 51 21.59 -3.27 16.84
N ASN A 52 22.80 -2.78 17.13
CA ASN A 52 23.02 -1.46 17.75
C ASN A 52 23.01 -0.28 16.75
N LYS A 53 22.79 -0.55 15.47
CA LYS A 53 22.83 0.44 14.38
C LYS A 53 21.58 0.32 13.51
N PRO A 54 20.41 0.79 13.99
CA PRO A 54 19.15 0.62 13.27
C PRO A 54 18.99 1.57 12.07
N LYS A 55 19.72 2.69 12.02
CA LYS A 55 19.46 3.76 11.05
C LYS A 55 20.38 3.67 9.84
N LEU A 56 19.94 4.11 8.67
CA LEU A 56 20.72 4.11 7.43
C LEU A 56 21.18 5.52 7.06
N LEU A 57 22.48 5.69 6.82
CA LEU A 57 23.10 6.94 6.36
C LEU A 57 23.60 6.80 4.91
N PHE A 58 23.36 7.83 4.10
CA PHE A 58 23.83 7.94 2.72
C PHE A 58 25.15 8.71 2.65
N PHE A 59 26.13 8.22 1.89
CA PHE A 59 27.43 8.90 1.71
C PHE A 59 27.32 10.11 0.78
N ASP A 60 26.57 9.97 -0.31
CA ASP A 60 26.44 11.02 -1.30
C ASP A 60 25.04 11.05 -1.91
N LEU A 61 24.26 12.03 -1.47
CA LEU A 61 22.92 12.27 -1.95
C LEU A 61 22.90 12.81 -3.39
N THR A 62 24.00 13.38 -3.91
CA THR A 62 24.04 13.90 -5.29
C THR A 62 23.94 12.78 -6.33
N GLU A 63 24.44 11.59 -5.99
CA GLU A 63 24.33 10.40 -6.86
C GLU A 63 22.90 9.85 -6.93
N CYS A 64 22.01 10.26 -6.02
CA CYS A 64 20.57 9.94 -6.09
C CYS A 64 19.80 10.82 -7.08
N ALA A 65 20.40 11.91 -7.58
CA ALA A 65 19.76 12.73 -8.61
C ALA A 65 19.98 12.07 -9.98
N PRO A 66 18.93 11.60 -10.68
CA PRO A 66 19.10 11.12 -12.04
C PRO A 66 19.60 12.27 -12.92
N SER A 67 20.65 12.02 -13.69
CA SER A 67 21.21 12.98 -14.65
C SER A 67 20.25 13.32 -15.80
N ASP A 68 19.17 12.56 -15.94
CA ASP A 68 18.21 12.64 -17.04
C ASP A 68 16.78 12.68 -16.46
N LEU A 69 16.03 13.73 -16.77
CA LEU A 69 14.69 13.99 -16.22
C LEU A 69 13.67 12.91 -16.64
N THR A 70 13.93 12.23 -17.76
CA THR A 70 13.15 11.07 -18.22
C THR A 70 13.32 9.84 -17.32
N LYS A 71 14.50 9.67 -16.70
CA LYS A 71 14.78 8.62 -15.70
C LYS A 71 14.25 8.97 -14.31
N ALA A 72 14.02 10.25 -14.02
CA ALA A 72 13.35 10.69 -12.80
C ALA A 72 11.90 10.18 -12.74
N ALA A 73 11.16 10.26 -13.85
CA ALA A 73 9.80 9.72 -13.93
C ALA A 73 9.76 8.19 -13.75
N SER A 74 10.77 7.46 -14.25
CA SER A 74 10.90 6.03 -13.96
C SER A 74 11.28 5.76 -12.50
N ALA A 75 12.09 6.61 -11.87
CA ALA A 75 12.45 6.49 -10.46
C ALA A 75 11.25 6.68 -9.51
N PHE A 76 10.26 7.50 -9.91
CA PHE A 76 9.01 7.68 -9.17
C PHE A 76 7.95 6.62 -9.46
N THR A 77 8.05 5.91 -10.59
CA THR A 77 7.08 4.85 -10.97
C THR A 77 7.57 3.44 -10.67
N SER A 78 8.89 3.22 -10.56
CA SER A 78 9.46 1.96 -10.11
C SER A 78 9.75 2.03 -8.61
N LEU A 79 9.08 1.16 -7.85
CA LEU A 79 9.42 0.85 -6.45
C LEU A 79 10.84 0.27 -6.27
N ASP A 80 11.58 0.10 -7.38
CA ASP A 80 12.92 -0.51 -7.47
C ASP A 80 14.06 0.52 -7.63
N TYR A 81 13.79 1.84 -7.61
CA TYR A 81 14.87 2.83 -7.69
C TYR A 81 15.68 2.87 -6.38
N VAL A 82 16.88 2.29 -6.43
CA VAL A 82 17.86 2.34 -5.34
C VAL A 82 18.92 3.39 -5.66
N CYS A 83 19.12 4.34 -4.75
CA CYS A 83 20.19 5.32 -4.83
C CYS A 83 21.56 4.63 -5.00
N PRO A 84 22.32 4.93 -6.07
CA PRO A 84 23.59 4.27 -6.37
C PRO A 84 24.77 4.80 -5.51
N THR A 85 24.48 5.18 -4.27
CA THR A 85 25.44 5.70 -3.29
C THR A 85 25.73 4.65 -2.21
N THR A 86 26.88 4.79 -1.54
CA THR A 86 27.19 3.94 -0.39
C THR A 86 26.24 4.28 0.76
N GLN A 87 25.66 3.25 1.36
CA GLN A 87 24.71 3.31 2.45
C GLN A 87 25.25 2.46 3.60
N VAL A 88 25.33 3.02 4.81
CA VAL A 88 25.86 2.34 6.00
C VAL A 88 24.90 2.47 7.18
N CYS A 89 24.89 1.46 8.05
CA CYS A 89 24.09 1.50 9.26
C CYS A 89 24.79 2.33 10.36
N VAL A 90 24.05 3.19 11.04
CA VAL A 90 24.48 4.06 12.14
C VAL A 90 23.51 3.97 13.32
N GLU A 91 23.98 4.31 14.52
CA GLU A 91 23.15 4.28 15.74
C GLU A 91 22.17 5.45 15.78
N LYS A 92 22.64 6.66 15.44
CA LYS A 92 21.84 7.90 15.48
C LYS A 92 22.09 8.73 14.23
N CYS A 93 21.05 9.42 13.78
CA CYS A 93 21.17 10.37 12.69
C CYS A 93 21.93 11.62 13.15
N PRO A 94 22.69 12.27 12.25
CA PRO A 94 23.45 13.45 12.60
C PRO A 94 22.52 14.62 12.92
N THR A 95 22.84 15.36 13.99
CA THR A 95 22.06 16.53 14.43
C THR A 95 22.70 17.86 14.02
N LYS A 96 23.86 17.81 13.36
CA LYS A 96 24.64 18.96 12.95
C LYS A 96 25.30 18.69 11.62
N ASN A 97 25.58 19.79 10.93
CA ASN A 97 26.26 19.84 9.66
C ASN A 97 27.79 19.88 9.89
N GLU A 98 28.49 18.80 9.56
CA GLU A 98 29.94 18.68 9.79
C GLU A 98 30.63 17.93 8.64
N PHE A 99 31.89 18.27 8.36
CA PHE A 99 32.70 17.52 7.40
C PHE A 99 33.09 16.16 7.96
N GLY A 100 33.20 15.16 7.08
CA GLY A 100 33.44 13.78 7.49
C GLY A 100 34.71 13.58 8.32
N ALA A 101 35.76 14.35 8.02
CA ALA A 101 37.04 14.31 8.73
C ALA A 101 37.02 15.03 10.10
N ASP A 102 36.14 16.01 10.26
CA ASP A 102 36.04 16.83 11.48
C ASP A 102 35.19 16.13 12.57
N VAL A 103 34.44 15.08 12.20
CA VAL A 103 33.63 14.29 13.13
C VAL A 103 34.52 13.43 14.06
N PRO A 104 34.18 13.32 15.36
CA PRO A 104 34.91 12.45 16.28
C PRO A 104 34.88 10.99 15.82
N CYS A 105 35.99 10.29 16.03
CA CYS A 105 36.23 8.95 15.47
C CYS A 105 35.11 7.93 15.77
N ASN A 106 34.48 8.04 16.95
CA ASN A 106 33.43 7.14 17.40
C ASN A 106 32.09 7.32 16.68
N LYS A 107 31.90 8.45 16.00
CA LYS A 107 30.70 8.78 15.23
C LYS A 107 30.93 8.70 13.71
N MET A 108 32.15 8.37 13.28
CA MET A 108 32.45 8.19 11.87
C MET A 108 31.76 6.93 11.33
N ALA A 109 30.89 7.13 10.35
CA ALA A 109 30.20 6.10 9.60
C ALA A 109 31.09 5.60 8.46
N CYS A 110 31.61 4.38 8.59
CA CYS A 110 32.51 3.75 7.64
C CYS A 110 31.99 2.38 7.18
N LYS A 111 32.45 1.92 6.02
CA LYS A 111 32.15 0.59 5.47
C LYS A 111 32.69 -0.52 6.37
N SER A 112 32.07 -1.69 6.34
CA SER A 112 32.53 -2.84 7.12
C SER A 112 33.91 -3.30 6.63
N GLY A 113 34.79 -3.71 7.56
CA GLY A 113 36.18 -4.07 7.25
C GLY A 113 37.14 -2.89 7.09
N THR A 114 36.67 -1.64 7.27
CA THR A 114 37.56 -0.47 7.39
C THR A 114 38.27 -0.48 8.75
N VAL A 115 39.52 -0.03 8.80
CA VAL A 115 40.26 0.17 10.06
C VAL A 115 39.44 1.09 10.98
N ASP A 116 39.31 0.71 12.26
CA ASP A 116 38.55 1.50 13.23
C ASP A 116 39.10 2.94 13.26
N PRO A 117 38.28 3.96 12.94
CA PRO A 117 38.73 5.35 12.92
C PRO A 117 39.33 5.81 14.25
N CYS A 118 38.94 5.20 15.37
CA CYS A 118 39.47 5.53 16.70
C CYS A 118 40.85 4.90 16.99
N SER A 119 41.28 3.92 16.19
CA SER A 119 42.63 3.38 16.28
C SER A 119 43.68 4.26 15.57
N LEU A 120 43.23 5.24 14.79
CA LEU A 120 44.07 6.17 14.05
C LEU A 120 44.25 7.48 14.83
N ASN A 121 45.47 7.74 15.31
CA ASN A 121 45.76 8.92 16.12
C ASN A 121 45.79 10.22 15.29
N ASP A 122 46.06 10.14 13.98
CA ASP A 122 46.24 11.31 13.12
C ASP A 122 44.98 11.68 12.34
N SER A 123 44.62 12.98 12.37
CA SER A 123 43.53 13.54 11.57
C SER A 123 43.73 13.32 10.07
N SER A 124 44.98 13.40 9.58
CA SER A 124 45.33 13.19 8.18
C SER A 124 45.06 11.76 7.70
N SER A 125 45.18 10.76 8.59
CA SER A 125 44.85 9.37 8.28
C SER A 125 43.33 9.17 8.16
N ARG A 126 42.55 9.90 8.96
CA ARG A 126 41.07 9.91 8.89
C ARG A 126 40.57 10.63 7.63
N GLU A 127 41.19 11.74 7.26
CA GLU A 127 40.93 12.41 5.97
C GLU A 127 41.19 11.50 4.77
N LYS A 128 42.23 10.66 4.84
CA LYS A 128 42.52 9.68 3.79
C LYS A 128 41.40 8.64 3.65
N LEU A 129 40.84 8.15 4.75
CA LEU A 129 39.70 7.22 4.71
C LEU A 129 38.44 7.84 4.08
N VAL A 130 38.24 9.14 4.30
CA VAL A 130 37.15 9.90 3.68
C VAL A 130 37.40 10.09 2.18
N LYS A 131 38.61 10.49 1.78
CA LYS A 131 39.00 10.66 0.37
C LYS A 131 38.95 9.35 -0.42
N ASP A 132 39.32 8.24 0.21
CA ASP A 132 39.25 6.88 -0.35
C ASP A 132 37.81 6.32 -0.40
N GLY A 133 36.80 7.07 0.04
CA GLY A 133 35.39 6.64 0.01
C GLY A 133 35.08 5.46 0.95
N LYS A 134 35.90 5.26 1.99
CA LYS A 134 35.69 4.24 3.03
C LYS A 134 34.79 4.75 4.15
N CYS A 135 34.79 6.05 4.41
CA CYS A 135 33.94 6.72 5.39
C CYS A 135 33.11 7.85 4.74
N ALA A 136 32.01 8.23 5.37
CA ALA A 136 31.12 9.28 4.86
C ALA A 136 31.85 10.63 4.71
N PRO A 137 31.68 11.33 3.57
CA PRO A 137 32.38 12.59 3.29
C PRO A 137 31.86 13.80 4.06
N TYR A 138 30.58 13.80 4.42
CA TYR A 138 29.93 14.86 5.19
C TYR A 138 28.74 14.28 5.97
N TYR A 139 28.32 15.00 7.00
CA TYR A 139 27.13 14.68 7.79
C TYR A 139 26.19 15.86 7.74
N LEU A 140 24.94 15.62 7.38
CA LEU A 140 23.89 16.62 7.34
C LEU A 140 22.96 16.44 8.54
N GLU A 141 22.53 17.55 9.14
CA GLU A 141 21.43 17.56 10.10
C GLU A 141 20.22 16.86 9.49
N SER A 142 19.84 15.74 10.09
CA SER A 142 18.88 14.80 9.52
C SER A 142 17.90 14.30 10.58
N GLU A 143 16.66 14.10 10.16
CA GLU A 143 15.63 13.41 10.92
C GLU A 143 15.63 11.91 10.59
N ASP A 144 15.17 11.13 11.56
CA ASP A 144 14.96 9.70 11.41
C ASP A 144 13.57 9.46 10.83
N ILE A 145 13.54 9.01 9.57
CA ILE A 145 12.31 8.70 8.85
C ILE A 145 12.45 7.27 8.32
N LEU A 146 11.61 6.34 8.80
CA LEU A 146 11.68 4.92 8.41
C LEU A 146 13.06 4.29 8.62
N HIS A 147 13.73 4.60 9.73
CA HIS A 147 15.10 4.18 10.01
C HIS A 147 16.13 4.68 8.98
N ARG A 148 15.86 5.78 8.26
CA ARG A 148 16.79 6.42 7.32
C ARG A 148 17.06 7.86 7.77
N CYS A 149 18.31 8.31 7.67
CA CYS A 149 18.70 9.66 8.03
C CYS A 149 18.51 10.60 6.84
N ILE A 150 17.47 11.43 6.91
CA ILE A 150 17.08 12.35 5.83
C ILE A 150 17.30 13.80 6.25
N PRO A 151 18.04 14.61 5.45
CA PRO A 151 18.33 15.99 5.80
C PRO A 151 17.06 16.84 5.96
N THR A 152 16.94 17.59 7.06
CA THR A 152 15.74 18.36 7.39
C THR A 152 15.71 19.78 6.83
N VAL A 153 16.84 20.31 6.33
CA VAL A 153 16.97 21.75 6.12
C VAL A 153 17.36 22.12 4.69
N PHE A 154 16.36 22.44 3.88
CA PHE A 154 16.52 22.97 2.53
C PHE A 154 16.48 24.50 2.54
N GLY A 155 17.66 25.11 2.42
CA GLY A 155 17.80 26.51 1.98
C GLY A 155 18.79 27.36 2.79
N SER A 156 18.80 27.25 4.12
CA SER A 156 19.66 28.06 4.99
C SER A 156 20.89 27.31 5.50
N SER A 157 20.77 26.07 5.97
CA SER A 157 21.87 25.35 6.66
C SER A 157 22.86 24.64 5.72
N ILE A 158 22.47 24.27 4.49
CA ILE A 158 23.42 23.73 3.47
C ILE A 158 24.46 24.79 3.08
N LYS A 159 24.18 26.09 3.29
CA LYS A 159 25.13 27.18 3.02
C LYS A 159 26.41 27.07 3.86
N GLU A 160 26.33 26.53 5.07
CA GLU A 160 27.49 26.45 5.98
C GLU A 160 28.51 25.39 5.55
N ILE A 161 28.06 24.24 5.04
CA ILE A 161 28.94 23.12 4.68
C ILE A 161 29.80 23.40 3.45
N VAL A 162 29.35 24.28 2.54
CA VAL A 162 30.06 24.53 1.28
C VAL A 162 30.77 25.89 1.26
N ASN A 163 30.55 26.75 2.27
CA ASN A 163 31.17 28.09 2.30
C ASN A 163 32.39 28.23 3.22
N ASP A 164 32.64 27.32 4.18
CA ASP A 164 33.56 27.65 5.27
C ASP A 164 35.05 27.33 5.01
N LYS A 165 35.40 26.60 3.93
CA LYS A 165 36.81 26.21 3.66
C LYS A 165 37.34 26.39 2.23
N ASN A 166 36.55 26.83 1.24
CA ASN A 166 36.98 26.94 -0.18
C ASN A 166 37.62 25.68 -0.80
N GLU A 167 37.60 24.54 -0.11
CA GLU A 167 37.97 23.23 -0.66
C GLU A 167 36.70 22.53 -1.13
N PRO A 168 36.68 21.97 -2.36
CA PRO A 168 35.56 21.18 -2.79
C PRO A 168 35.46 19.92 -1.93
N ILE A 169 34.28 19.66 -1.36
CA ILE A 169 33.99 18.36 -0.75
C ILE A 169 34.13 17.32 -1.84
N THR A 170 35.07 16.40 -1.64
CA THR A 170 35.37 15.35 -2.60
C THR A 170 34.96 14.00 -2.05
N ASN A 171 34.17 13.26 -2.83
CA ASN A 171 33.93 11.83 -2.61
C ASN A 171 34.61 11.09 -3.77
N ASN A 172 35.63 10.27 -3.50
CA ASN A 172 36.44 9.63 -4.54
C ASN A 172 36.91 10.62 -5.63
N ASN A 173 37.46 11.77 -5.23
CA ASN A 173 37.92 12.86 -6.11
C ASN A 173 36.84 13.60 -6.93
N LYS A 174 35.55 13.35 -6.70
CA LYS A 174 34.45 14.10 -7.35
C LYS A 174 33.97 15.25 -6.49
N ASN A 175 33.89 16.45 -7.07
CA ASN A 175 33.40 17.66 -6.39
C ASN A 175 31.88 17.61 -6.20
N ILE A 176 31.44 17.74 -4.95
CA ILE A 176 30.03 17.75 -4.58
C ILE A 176 29.51 19.20 -4.65
N THR A 177 28.55 19.46 -5.53
CA THR A 177 27.99 20.81 -5.73
C THR A 177 26.70 21.02 -4.93
N LYS A 178 26.42 22.28 -4.54
CA LYS A 178 25.19 22.66 -3.80
C LYS A 178 23.91 22.27 -4.55
N ASP A 179 23.84 22.59 -5.84
CA ASP A 179 22.68 22.31 -6.69
C ASP A 179 22.43 20.81 -6.85
N GLY A 180 23.50 20.00 -6.97
CA GLY A 180 23.40 18.55 -6.99
C GLY A 180 22.86 17.97 -5.68
N LEU A 181 23.30 18.53 -4.54
CA LEU A 181 22.87 18.08 -3.21
C LEU A 181 21.40 18.41 -2.95
N GLU A 182 20.97 19.60 -3.38
CA GLU A 182 19.58 20.02 -3.28
C GLU A 182 18.67 19.12 -4.13
N LYS A 183 19.04 18.85 -5.38
CA LYS A 183 18.26 17.97 -6.27
C LYS A 183 18.21 16.53 -5.75
N GLY A 184 19.35 15.99 -5.33
CA GLY A 184 19.44 14.63 -4.81
C GLY A 184 18.61 14.41 -3.55
N SER A 185 18.68 15.35 -2.61
CA SER A 185 17.89 15.27 -1.37
C SER A 185 16.39 15.44 -1.63
N LYS A 186 15.95 16.24 -2.62
CA LYS A 186 14.53 16.32 -3.02
C LYS A 186 14.01 14.99 -3.57
N VAL A 187 14.81 14.30 -4.38
CA VAL A 187 14.44 12.99 -4.94
C VAL A 187 14.30 11.96 -3.82
N VAL A 188 15.27 11.88 -2.91
CA VAL A 188 15.23 10.95 -1.78
C VAL A 188 14.06 11.24 -0.84
N GLN A 189 13.80 12.51 -0.53
CA GLN A 189 12.68 12.91 0.31
C GLN A 189 11.34 12.54 -0.33
N ALA A 190 11.15 12.83 -1.63
CA ALA A 190 9.91 12.52 -2.33
C ALA A 190 9.64 11.00 -2.42
N LEU A 191 10.68 10.18 -2.59
CA LEU A 191 10.56 8.71 -2.57
C LEU A 191 10.14 8.18 -1.20
N ILE A 192 10.70 8.75 -0.12
CA ILE A 192 10.42 8.32 1.24
C ILE A 192 9.07 8.85 1.73
N ASP A 193 8.68 10.07 1.35
CA ASP A 193 7.37 10.62 1.66
C ASP A 193 6.24 9.76 1.07
N LEU A 194 6.44 9.17 -0.11
CA LEU A 194 5.52 8.20 -0.69
C LEU A 194 5.38 6.94 0.19
N GLN A 195 6.49 6.44 0.77
CA GLN A 195 6.49 5.29 1.68
C GLN A 195 5.91 5.64 3.06
N ASN A 196 6.12 6.86 3.54
CA ASN A 196 5.63 7.37 4.82
C ASN A 196 4.11 7.48 4.88
N VAL A 197 3.41 7.64 3.75
CA VAL A 197 1.93 7.62 3.72
C VAL A 197 1.39 6.37 4.39
N GLY A 198 2.03 5.20 4.18
CA GLY A 198 1.61 3.94 4.79
C GLY A 198 1.72 3.93 6.32
N LEU A 199 2.81 4.46 6.88
CA LEU A 199 2.98 4.53 8.34
C LEU A 199 2.11 5.61 8.99
N LYS A 200 1.93 6.76 8.34
CA LYS A 200 1.00 7.79 8.81
C LYS A 200 -0.41 7.24 8.93
N VAL A 201 -0.84 6.40 7.98
CA VAL A 201 -2.13 5.70 8.06
C VAL A 201 -2.18 4.72 9.24
N LEU A 202 -1.11 3.98 9.52
CA LEU A 202 -1.07 3.07 10.69
C LEU A 202 -1.08 3.83 12.02
N GLU A 203 -0.39 4.96 12.11
CA GLU A 203 -0.42 5.85 13.27
C GLU A 203 -1.82 6.46 13.46
N ASP A 204 -2.46 6.93 12.39
CA ASP A 204 -3.82 7.46 12.40
C ASP A 204 -4.85 6.39 12.82
N VAL A 205 -4.71 5.16 12.33
CA VAL A 205 -5.55 4.01 12.74
C VAL A 205 -5.30 3.65 14.20
N GLY A 206 -4.04 3.65 14.63
CA GLY A 206 -3.64 3.39 16.02
C GLY A 206 -4.22 4.41 16.99
N ASN A 207 -4.27 5.68 16.63
CA ASN A 207 -4.86 6.74 17.45
C ASN A 207 -6.41 6.70 17.41
N SER A 208 -7.00 6.29 16.27
CA SER A 208 -8.45 6.36 16.02
C SER A 208 -9.20 5.03 16.20
N TRP A 209 -8.56 3.97 16.70
CA TRP A 209 -9.15 2.63 16.76
C TRP A 209 -10.49 2.57 17.50
N TRP A 210 -10.66 3.36 18.57
CA TRP A 210 -11.89 3.43 19.34
C TRP A 210 -13.02 4.13 18.58
N LEU A 211 -12.71 5.14 17.77
CA LEU A 211 -13.67 5.81 16.88
C LEU A 211 -14.12 4.88 15.75
N ILE A 212 -13.20 4.08 15.20
CA ILE A 212 -13.51 3.06 14.19
C ILE A 212 -14.47 2.02 14.79
N LEU A 213 -14.17 1.54 15.99
CA LEU A 213 -15.01 0.56 16.68
C LEU A 213 -16.38 1.15 17.06
N ALA A 214 -16.44 2.40 17.50
CA ALA A 214 -17.68 3.12 17.72
C ALA A 214 -18.50 3.28 16.43
N GLY A 215 -17.84 3.60 15.31
CA GLY A 215 -18.45 3.68 13.98
C GLY A 215 -19.08 2.36 13.54
N PHE A 216 -18.37 1.23 13.73
CA PHE A 216 -18.93 -0.11 13.49
C PHE A 216 -20.14 -0.40 14.39
N GLY A 217 -20.09 -0.01 15.66
CA GLY A 217 -21.22 -0.16 16.58
C GLY A 217 -22.45 0.63 16.14
N ILE A 218 -22.28 1.90 15.79
CA ILE A 218 -23.36 2.77 15.29
C ILE A 218 -23.93 2.21 13.98
N ALA A 219 -23.08 1.80 13.05
CA ALA A 219 -23.51 1.22 11.78
C ALA A 219 -24.30 -0.08 11.98
N LEU A 220 -23.90 -0.94 12.92
CA LEU A 220 -24.62 -2.18 13.25
C LEU A 220 -26.01 -1.87 13.81
N VAL A 221 -26.11 -0.94 14.76
CA VAL A 221 -27.40 -0.52 15.35
C VAL A 221 -28.29 0.13 14.29
N ALA A 222 -27.75 1.04 13.48
CA ALA A 222 -28.48 1.67 12.38
C ALA A 222 -28.99 0.64 11.36
N SER A 223 -28.18 -0.36 11.02
CA SER A 223 -28.57 -1.45 10.12
C SER A 223 -29.68 -2.31 10.72
N PHE A 224 -29.60 -2.63 12.01
CA PHE A 224 -30.65 -3.37 12.70
C PHE A 224 -31.97 -2.58 12.72
N LEU A 225 -31.91 -1.29 13.08
CA LEU A 225 -33.06 -0.40 13.05
C LEU A 225 -33.67 -0.33 11.65
N TYR A 226 -32.85 -0.23 10.60
CA TYR A 226 -33.30 -0.22 9.21
C TYR A 226 -34.08 -1.49 8.84
N ILE A 227 -33.57 -2.68 9.20
CA ILE A 227 -34.26 -3.96 8.96
C ILE A 227 -35.60 -4.01 9.70
N VAL A 228 -35.66 -3.52 10.94
CA VAL A 228 -36.91 -3.46 11.73
C VAL A 228 -37.92 -2.49 11.09
N VAL A 229 -37.48 -1.29 10.68
CA VAL A 229 -38.35 -0.29 10.04
C VAL A 229 -38.88 -0.78 8.69
N MET A 230 -38.07 -1.52 7.91
CA MET A 230 -38.51 -2.15 6.66
C MET A 230 -39.73 -3.05 6.85
N ARG A 231 -39.89 -3.68 8.01
CA ARG A 231 -41.05 -4.55 8.28
C ARG A 231 -42.39 -3.82 8.19
N TRP A 232 -42.45 -2.59 8.71
CA TRP A 232 -43.71 -1.85 8.83
C TRP A 232 -43.98 -0.99 7.59
N ILE A 233 -42.93 -0.44 6.98
CA ILE A 233 -43.05 0.57 5.92
C ILE A 233 -42.18 0.31 4.67
N ALA A 234 -41.86 -0.95 4.34
CA ALA A 234 -41.06 -1.31 3.15
C ALA A 234 -41.49 -0.57 1.86
N GLY A 235 -42.80 -0.49 1.59
CA GLY A 235 -43.30 0.20 0.40
C GLY A 235 -42.98 1.69 0.38
N LEU A 236 -43.26 2.39 1.49
CA LEU A 236 -42.95 3.83 1.62
C LEU A 236 -41.44 4.06 1.49
N MET A 237 -40.64 3.22 2.13
CA MET A 237 -39.18 3.36 2.13
C MET A 237 -38.57 3.19 0.73
N VAL A 238 -39.02 2.19 -0.04
CA VAL A 238 -38.55 1.98 -1.42
C VAL A 238 -38.90 3.19 -2.29
N TRP A 239 -40.12 3.72 -2.20
CA TRP A 239 -40.50 4.92 -2.97
C TRP A 239 -39.73 6.16 -2.51
N LEU A 240 -39.60 6.38 -1.20
CA LEU A 240 -38.88 7.53 -0.65
C LEU A 240 -37.41 7.53 -1.08
N THR A 241 -36.71 6.41 -0.92
CA THR A 241 -35.31 6.27 -1.34
C THR A 241 -35.16 6.44 -2.85
N THR A 242 -36.09 5.91 -3.64
CA THR A 242 -36.08 6.05 -5.08
C THR A 242 -36.27 7.51 -5.52
N TYR A 243 -37.24 8.22 -4.93
CA TYR A 243 -37.42 9.65 -5.19
C TYR A 243 -36.22 10.47 -4.71
N ALA A 244 -35.65 10.14 -3.55
CA ALA A 244 -34.47 10.82 -3.02
C ALA A 244 -33.27 10.74 -3.99
N VAL A 245 -33.00 9.56 -4.55
CA VAL A 245 -31.94 9.37 -5.56
C VAL A 245 -32.22 10.19 -6.82
N LEU A 246 -33.46 10.17 -7.34
CA LEU A 246 -33.83 10.99 -8.49
C LEU A 246 -33.68 12.48 -8.23
N THR A 247 -34.09 12.96 -7.05
CA THR A 247 -33.98 14.38 -6.68
C THR A 247 -32.52 14.80 -6.52
N LEU A 248 -31.67 13.95 -5.94
CA LEU A 248 -30.26 14.25 -5.75
C LEU A 248 -29.51 14.27 -7.09
N LEU A 249 -29.82 13.33 -8.00
CA LEU A 249 -29.27 13.35 -9.35
C LEU A 249 -29.79 14.55 -10.16
N GLY A 250 -31.08 14.87 -10.06
CA GLY A 250 -31.66 16.06 -10.68
C GLY A 250 -31.02 17.36 -10.19
N TYR A 251 -30.81 17.48 -8.88
CA TYR A 251 -30.06 18.58 -8.28
C TYR A 251 -28.60 18.60 -8.75
N GLY A 252 -27.95 17.44 -8.86
CA GLY A 252 -26.60 17.33 -9.41
C GLY A 252 -26.50 17.85 -10.85
N VAL A 253 -27.42 17.45 -11.72
CA VAL A 253 -27.51 17.97 -13.10
C VAL A 253 -27.73 19.48 -13.11
N TYR A 254 -28.66 19.98 -12.28
CA TYR A 254 -28.91 21.42 -12.15
C TYR A 254 -27.65 22.17 -11.69
N TYR A 255 -27.00 21.71 -10.63
CA TYR A 255 -25.79 22.33 -10.08
C TYR A 255 -24.64 22.34 -11.09
N CYS A 256 -24.37 21.20 -11.75
CA CYS A 256 -23.35 21.10 -12.79
C CYS A 256 -23.66 22.03 -13.97
N TYR A 257 -24.92 22.14 -14.38
CA TYR A 257 -25.33 23.07 -15.43
C TYR A 257 -25.18 24.53 -15.01
N THR A 258 -25.55 24.89 -13.77
CA THR A 258 -25.34 26.25 -13.27
C THR A 258 -23.86 26.63 -13.21
N LYS A 259 -22.98 25.69 -12.83
CA LYS A 259 -21.54 25.92 -12.82
C LYS A 259 -20.93 25.99 -14.21
N TYR A 260 -21.38 25.15 -15.12
CA TYR A 260 -21.03 25.26 -16.53
C TYR A 260 -21.37 26.66 -17.08
N LYS A 261 -22.60 27.14 -16.81
CA LYS A 261 -23.06 28.44 -17.30
C LYS A 261 -22.27 29.60 -16.68
N GLU A 262 -22.00 29.56 -15.38
CA GLU A 262 -21.18 30.57 -14.69
C GLU A 262 -19.78 30.67 -15.30
N LEU A 263 -19.14 29.54 -15.62
CA LEU A 263 -17.82 29.50 -16.25
C LEU A 263 -17.83 29.90 -17.73
N ASP A 264 -18.91 29.59 -18.46
CA ASP A 264 -19.06 29.98 -19.86
C ASP A 264 -19.33 31.49 -20.00
N ASP A 265 -20.15 32.05 -19.10
CA ASP A 265 -20.42 33.49 -19.01
C ASP A 265 -19.16 34.29 -18.59
N ALA A 266 -18.25 33.69 -17.81
CA ALA A 266 -16.97 34.27 -17.43
C ALA A 266 -15.89 34.24 -18.54
N GLY A 267 -16.15 33.58 -19.67
CA GLY A 267 -15.23 33.52 -20.81
C GLY A 267 -13.97 32.65 -20.59
N GLU A 268 -13.91 31.86 -19.52
CA GLU A 268 -12.77 30.99 -19.25
C GLU A 268 -12.78 29.77 -20.19
N SER A 269 -11.65 29.56 -20.87
CA SER A 269 -11.46 28.42 -21.78
C SER A 269 -10.18 27.67 -21.44
N SER A 270 -10.23 26.88 -20.37
CA SER A 270 -9.23 25.86 -20.10
C SER A 270 -9.59 24.58 -20.89
N ASP A 271 -8.65 24.12 -21.71
CA ASP A 271 -8.77 22.83 -22.40
C ASP A 271 -8.72 21.68 -21.39
N PHE A 272 -9.37 20.56 -21.75
CA PHE A 272 -9.38 19.37 -20.91
C PHE A 272 -7.98 18.74 -20.90
N VAL A 273 -7.25 18.89 -19.79
CA VAL A 273 -5.95 18.26 -19.57
C VAL A 273 -6.10 17.19 -18.49
N PHE A 274 -5.63 15.97 -18.77
CA PHE A 274 -5.59 14.90 -17.78
C PHE A 274 -4.46 15.16 -16.79
N THR A 275 -4.78 15.63 -15.59
CA THR A 275 -3.81 15.88 -14.51
C THR A 275 -4.34 15.26 -13.22
N ALA A 276 -3.47 14.97 -12.26
CA ALA A 276 -3.91 14.44 -10.96
C ALA A 276 -4.46 15.54 -10.02
N ASP A 277 -4.47 16.80 -10.45
CA ASP A 277 -4.91 17.93 -9.64
C ASP A 277 -6.41 18.16 -9.80
N LEU A 278 -7.15 17.95 -8.70
CA LEU A 278 -8.62 18.09 -8.67
C LEU A 278 -9.07 19.54 -8.90
N SER A 279 -8.21 20.54 -8.64
CA SER A 279 -8.52 21.96 -8.87
C SER A 279 -8.68 22.28 -10.36
N VAL A 280 -7.88 21.65 -11.22
CA VAL A 280 -7.91 21.83 -12.68
C VAL A 280 -9.26 21.39 -13.27
N TYR A 281 -9.87 20.33 -12.71
CA TYR A 281 -11.18 19.87 -13.14
C TYR A 281 -12.32 20.77 -12.67
N LYS A 282 -12.14 21.45 -11.53
CA LYS A 282 -13.14 22.36 -10.95
C LYS A 282 -13.28 23.64 -11.78
N ASP A 283 -12.20 24.09 -12.41
CA ASP A 283 -12.17 25.36 -13.17
C ASP A 283 -12.38 25.13 -14.69
N SER A 284 -12.57 23.88 -15.13
CA SER A 284 -12.76 23.56 -16.54
C SER A 284 -14.23 23.47 -16.94
N LYS A 285 -14.66 24.35 -17.86
CA LYS A 285 -16.03 24.35 -18.39
C LYS A 285 -16.41 23.05 -19.12
N LYS A 286 -15.47 22.46 -19.87
CA LYS A 286 -15.71 21.21 -20.62
C LYS A 286 -16.00 20.04 -19.67
N THR A 287 -15.40 20.04 -18.48
CA THR A 287 -15.63 19.02 -17.44
C THR A 287 -17.04 19.11 -16.86
N TRP A 288 -17.51 20.32 -16.51
CA TRP A 288 -18.87 20.52 -16.02
C TRP A 288 -19.94 20.20 -17.07
N LEU A 289 -19.69 20.52 -18.35
CA LEU A 289 -20.55 20.10 -19.45
C LEU A 289 -20.62 18.57 -19.54
N ALA A 290 -19.48 17.89 -19.52
CA ALA A 290 -19.41 16.43 -19.59
C ALA A 290 -20.15 15.77 -18.42
N PHE A 291 -19.96 16.25 -17.18
CA PHE A 291 -20.70 15.75 -16.02
C PHE A 291 -22.21 15.99 -16.15
N THR A 292 -22.64 17.14 -16.67
CA THR A 292 -24.06 17.44 -16.90
C THR A 292 -24.67 16.43 -17.88
N ILE A 293 -23.97 16.13 -18.98
CA ILE A 293 -24.43 15.15 -19.98
C ILE A 293 -24.49 13.74 -19.37
N ILE A 294 -23.42 13.29 -18.70
CA ILE A 294 -23.34 11.95 -18.10
C ILE A 294 -24.44 11.75 -17.04
N LEU A 295 -24.56 12.69 -16.10
CA LEU A 295 -25.59 12.65 -15.06
C LEU A 295 -26.99 12.75 -15.65
N GLY A 296 -27.18 13.56 -16.70
CA GLY A 296 -28.45 13.69 -17.41
C GLY A 296 -28.89 12.40 -18.10
N VAL A 297 -27.97 11.72 -18.81
CA VAL A 297 -28.23 10.41 -19.43
C VAL A 297 -28.53 9.36 -18.36
N PHE A 298 -27.77 9.33 -17.28
CA PHE A 298 -28.00 8.40 -16.17
C PHE A 298 -29.36 8.63 -15.52
N LEU A 299 -29.73 9.88 -15.26
CA LEU A 299 -31.05 10.26 -14.74
C LEU A 299 -32.17 9.82 -15.69
N LEU A 300 -32.01 10.05 -17.00
CA LEU A 300 -32.99 9.62 -18.00
C LEU A 300 -33.18 8.10 -17.99
N ILE A 301 -32.08 7.33 -17.98
CA ILE A 301 -32.13 5.87 -17.91
C ILE A 301 -32.86 5.42 -16.64
N LEU A 302 -32.53 5.99 -15.48
CA LEU A 302 -33.19 5.64 -14.23
C LEU A 302 -34.70 5.95 -14.23
N ILE A 303 -35.10 7.10 -14.80
CA ILE A 303 -36.52 7.46 -14.95
C ILE A 303 -37.22 6.46 -15.87
N LEU A 304 -36.64 6.12 -17.03
CA LEU A 304 -37.19 5.14 -17.95
C LEU A 304 -37.34 3.75 -17.31
N LEU A 305 -36.32 3.30 -16.58
CA LEU A 305 -36.36 2.05 -15.81
C LEU A 305 -37.45 2.08 -14.75
N LEU A 306 -37.63 3.19 -14.03
CA LEU A 306 -38.69 3.35 -13.04
C LEU A 306 -40.10 3.24 -13.62
N LEU A 307 -40.32 3.92 -14.76
CA LEU A 307 -41.60 3.88 -15.46
C LEU A 307 -41.89 2.48 -16.00
N ALA A 308 -40.90 1.83 -16.62
CA ALA A 308 -41.03 0.49 -17.18
C ALA A 308 -41.20 -0.61 -16.12
N LEU A 309 -40.46 -0.51 -15.00
CA LEU A 309 -40.39 -1.54 -13.97
C LEU A 309 -41.37 -1.29 -12.80
N ARG A 310 -42.25 -0.28 -12.86
CA ARG A 310 -43.20 0.05 -11.78
C ARG A 310 -43.97 -1.16 -11.25
N LYS A 311 -44.48 -2.02 -12.15
CA LYS A 311 -45.19 -3.25 -11.75
C LYS A 311 -44.26 -4.27 -11.08
N ARG A 312 -43.02 -4.39 -11.54
CA ARG A 312 -42.01 -5.27 -10.94
C ARG A 312 -41.53 -4.77 -9.58
N ILE A 313 -41.44 -3.45 -9.38
CA ILE A 313 -41.10 -2.84 -8.09
C ILE A 313 -42.14 -3.20 -7.03
N GLN A 314 -43.43 -3.24 -7.37
CA GLN A 314 -44.46 -3.67 -6.43
C GLN A 314 -44.30 -5.13 -6.00
N ILE A 315 -43.93 -6.02 -6.93
CA ILE A 315 -43.62 -7.42 -6.61
C ILE A 315 -42.39 -7.49 -5.71
N ALA A 316 -41.34 -6.72 -6.01
CA ALA A 316 -40.14 -6.65 -5.18
C ALA A 316 -40.44 -6.14 -3.76
N VAL A 317 -41.31 -5.13 -3.60
CA VAL A 317 -41.77 -4.65 -2.28
C VAL A 317 -42.48 -5.77 -1.51
N ALA A 318 -43.33 -6.56 -2.16
CA ALA A 318 -43.98 -7.70 -1.52
C ALA A 318 -42.95 -8.77 -1.08
N LEU A 319 -41.96 -9.07 -1.92
CA LEU A 319 -40.86 -9.99 -1.59
C LEU A 319 -40.02 -9.48 -0.40
N ILE A 320 -39.66 -8.20 -0.37
CA ILE A 320 -38.91 -7.59 0.75
C ILE A 320 -39.73 -7.68 2.05
N LYS A 321 -41.04 -7.42 1.97
CA LYS A 321 -41.94 -7.53 3.13
C LYS A 321 -41.96 -8.95 3.70
N GLU A 322 -42.09 -9.97 2.85
CA GLU A 322 -42.06 -11.36 3.31
C GLU A 322 -40.66 -11.80 3.77
N GLY A 323 -39.59 -11.34 3.11
CA GLY A 323 -38.21 -11.56 3.56
C GLY A 323 -37.95 -10.99 4.95
N SER A 324 -38.44 -9.78 5.24
CA SER A 324 -38.31 -9.16 6.57
C SER A 324 -39.05 -9.95 7.66
N ARG A 325 -40.19 -10.58 7.33
CA ARG A 325 -40.92 -11.45 8.26
C ARG A 325 -40.14 -12.74 8.52
N ALA A 326 -39.54 -13.33 7.49
CA ALA A 326 -38.70 -14.51 7.62
C ALA A 326 -37.50 -14.25 8.55
N ILE A 327 -36.78 -13.13 8.36
CA ILE A 327 -35.65 -12.73 9.23
C ILE A 327 -36.10 -12.59 10.69
N SER A 328 -37.26 -11.97 10.94
CA SER A 328 -37.79 -11.81 12.31
C SER A 328 -38.18 -13.13 12.96
N SER A 329 -38.56 -14.15 12.20
CA SER A 329 -38.90 -15.49 12.73
C SER A 329 -37.65 -16.34 13.01
N MET A 330 -36.53 -16.03 12.36
CA MET A 330 -35.27 -16.75 12.46
C MET A 330 -34.15 -15.79 12.85
N LEU A 331 -34.22 -15.22 14.05
CA LEU A 331 -33.34 -14.11 14.50
C LEU A 331 -31.84 -14.39 14.30
N PHE A 332 -31.40 -15.65 14.41
CA PHE A 332 -30.01 -16.04 14.17
C PHE A 332 -29.51 -15.77 12.74
N THR A 333 -30.39 -15.59 11.74
CA THR A 333 -29.97 -15.15 10.39
C THR A 333 -29.36 -13.76 10.39
N LEU A 334 -29.67 -12.92 11.39
CA LEU A 334 -29.11 -11.58 11.52
C LEU A 334 -27.70 -11.59 12.12
N LEU A 335 -27.37 -12.59 12.94
CA LEU A 335 -26.02 -12.79 13.49
C LEU A 335 -25.13 -13.62 12.55
N PHE A 336 -25.75 -14.39 11.64
CA PHE A 336 -25.01 -15.24 10.71
C PHE A 336 -23.91 -14.51 9.92
N PRO A 337 -24.08 -13.26 9.42
CA PRO A 337 -23.03 -12.51 8.71
C PRO A 337 -21.71 -12.34 9.48
N ILE A 338 -21.71 -12.48 10.81
CA ILE A 338 -20.48 -12.43 11.62
C ILE A 338 -19.56 -13.61 11.30
N ILE A 339 -20.11 -14.79 11.00
CA ILE A 339 -19.33 -15.99 10.70
C ILE A 339 -18.54 -15.85 9.38
N PRO A 340 -19.15 -15.54 8.22
CA PRO A 340 -18.39 -15.31 6.99
C PRO A 340 -17.47 -14.09 7.11
N TRP A 341 -17.83 -13.07 7.89
CA TRP A 341 -16.92 -11.95 8.16
C TRP A 341 -15.64 -12.39 8.90
N LEU A 342 -15.77 -13.20 9.96
CA LEU A 342 -14.62 -13.77 10.67
C LEU A 342 -13.78 -14.66 9.76
N LEU A 343 -14.41 -15.50 8.94
CA LEU A 343 -13.71 -16.33 7.96
C LEU A 343 -12.97 -15.47 6.92
N GLN A 344 -13.59 -14.41 6.39
CA GLN A 344 -12.94 -13.47 5.48
C GLN A 344 -11.73 -12.78 6.13
N LEU A 345 -11.84 -12.41 7.41
CA LEU A 345 -10.74 -11.82 8.17
C LEU A 345 -9.58 -12.83 8.29
N ILE A 346 -9.86 -14.10 8.64
CA ILE A 346 -8.84 -15.17 8.71
C ILE A 346 -8.16 -15.38 7.36
N VAL A 347 -8.92 -15.41 6.27
CA VAL A 347 -8.33 -15.55 4.94
C VAL A 347 -7.51 -14.30 4.58
N PHE A 348 -7.94 -13.10 4.99
CA PHE A 348 -7.23 -11.85 4.72
C PHE A 348 -5.89 -11.80 5.46
N THR A 349 -5.89 -12.16 6.74
CA THR A 349 -4.67 -12.20 7.55
C THR A 349 -3.71 -13.25 7.01
N TRP A 350 -4.20 -14.42 6.59
CA TRP A 350 -3.39 -15.41 5.88
C TRP A 350 -2.80 -14.85 4.57
N PHE A 351 -3.61 -14.16 3.77
CA PHE A 351 -3.17 -13.54 2.52
C PHE A 351 -2.05 -12.52 2.75
N VAL A 352 -2.25 -11.59 3.69
CA VAL A 352 -1.26 -10.56 4.03
C VAL A 352 0.01 -11.20 4.60
N ALA A 353 -0.12 -12.15 5.55
CA ALA A 353 1.02 -12.81 6.16
C ALA A 353 1.89 -13.52 5.11
N VAL A 354 1.30 -14.42 4.31
CA VAL A 354 2.07 -15.11 3.26
C VAL A 354 2.60 -14.13 2.21
N GLY A 355 1.84 -13.08 1.88
CA GLY A 355 2.25 -12.04 0.93
C GLY A 355 3.52 -11.29 1.38
N VAL A 356 3.59 -10.88 2.65
CA VAL A 356 4.77 -10.21 3.23
C VAL A 356 6.00 -11.10 3.17
N TYR A 357 5.87 -12.37 3.55
CA TYR A 357 6.99 -13.31 3.50
C TYR A 357 7.41 -13.63 2.06
N LEU A 358 6.46 -13.70 1.13
CA LEU A 358 6.74 -13.99 -0.28
C LEU A 358 7.42 -12.82 -0.99
N VAL A 359 7.04 -11.56 -0.68
CA VAL A 359 7.70 -10.36 -1.21
C VAL A 359 9.12 -10.19 -0.67
N THR A 360 9.37 -10.63 0.56
CA THR A 360 10.71 -10.53 1.18
C THR A 360 11.65 -11.68 0.82
N THR A 361 11.16 -12.66 0.05
CA THR A 361 11.95 -13.77 -0.48
C THR A 361 12.83 -13.28 -1.63
N GLY A 362 14.11 -13.67 -1.61
CA GLY A 362 15.06 -13.33 -2.67
C GLY A 362 16.48 -13.16 -2.12
N ASP A 363 17.45 -13.55 -2.94
CA ASP A 363 18.87 -13.35 -2.64
C ASP A 363 19.29 -11.92 -3.02
N PRO A 364 20.23 -11.30 -2.30
CA PRO A 364 20.70 -9.97 -2.64
C PRO A 364 21.51 -9.98 -3.94
N GLU A 365 21.14 -9.12 -4.90
CA GLU A 365 21.88 -8.89 -6.13
C GLU A 365 22.71 -7.60 -6.03
N PHE A 366 23.95 -7.69 -6.53
CA PHE A 366 24.93 -6.62 -6.48
C PHE A 366 25.29 -6.17 -7.91
N GLN A 367 25.55 -4.88 -8.07
CA GLN A 367 26.13 -4.31 -9.29
C GLN A 367 27.54 -3.78 -9.03
N LEU A 368 28.39 -3.91 -10.05
CA LEU A 368 29.76 -3.44 -10.04
C LEU A 368 29.80 -1.96 -10.45
N LYS A 369 30.37 -1.11 -9.59
CA LYS A 369 30.68 0.28 -9.90
C LYS A 369 32.16 0.38 -10.31
N LYS A 370 32.41 0.46 -11.62
CA LYS A 370 33.73 0.81 -12.19
C LYS A 370 33.91 2.33 -12.23
N ASN A 371 35.17 2.78 -12.13
CA ASN A 371 35.51 4.20 -12.13
C ASN A 371 34.83 4.96 -13.27
N GLU A 372 34.23 6.09 -12.89
CA GLU A 372 33.54 7.11 -13.70
C GLU A 372 32.52 6.60 -14.74
N SER A 373 31.29 6.47 -14.23
CA SER A 373 30.03 6.62 -14.99
C SER A 373 29.55 5.42 -15.81
N ALA A 374 30.33 4.35 -15.93
CA ALA A 374 29.88 3.10 -16.53
C ALA A 374 29.47 2.09 -15.44
N VAL A 375 28.19 2.11 -15.05
CA VAL A 375 27.57 0.96 -14.39
C VAL A 375 27.49 -0.16 -15.43
N THR A 376 28.28 -1.22 -15.27
CA THR A 376 28.13 -2.41 -16.10
C THR A 376 26.88 -3.16 -15.67
N ASP A 377 26.01 -3.46 -16.63
CA ASP A 377 24.67 -4.05 -16.46
C ASP A 377 24.67 -5.51 -15.91
N THR A 378 25.83 -6.01 -15.47
CA THR A 378 26.01 -7.40 -15.04
C THR A 378 25.66 -7.54 -13.55
N LEU A 379 24.42 -7.94 -13.28
CA LEU A 379 23.94 -8.28 -11.92
C LEU A 379 24.61 -9.56 -11.44
N CYS A 380 25.23 -9.50 -10.26
CA CYS A 380 25.92 -10.63 -9.62
C CYS A 380 25.11 -11.12 -8.42
N LYS A 381 24.86 -12.44 -8.33
CA LYS A 381 24.11 -13.08 -7.22
C LYS A 381 24.88 -13.16 -5.90
N TYR A 382 26.16 -12.78 -5.86
CA TYR A 382 27.01 -12.87 -4.67
C TYR A 382 28.07 -11.76 -4.64
N GLN A 383 28.43 -11.32 -3.43
CA GLN A 383 29.51 -10.37 -3.17
C GLN A 383 30.89 -10.86 -3.67
N VAL A 384 31.04 -12.16 -3.94
CA VAL A 384 32.28 -12.82 -4.41
C VAL A 384 32.64 -12.44 -5.85
N CYS A 385 31.74 -11.87 -6.64
CA CYS A 385 32.07 -11.39 -7.98
C CYS A 385 32.93 -10.11 -7.99
N CYS A 386 33.25 -9.55 -6.80
CA CYS A 386 33.85 -8.23 -6.61
C CYS A 386 35.32 -8.27 -6.15
N TYR A 387 36.08 -9.31 -6.51
CA TYR A 387 37.43 -9.56 -5.96
C TYR A 387 38.58 -8.76 -6.61
N ASP A 388 38.29 -7.83 -7.52
CA ASP A 388 39.33 -6.94 -8.08
C ASP A 388 39.49 -5.68 -7.21
N GLN A 389 40.75 -5.35 -6.87
CA GLN A 389 41.10 -4.43 -5.76
C GLN A 389 40.69 -2.96 -5.92
N ASN A 390 40.01 -2.59 -7.00
CA ASN A 390 39.59 -1.21 -7.29
C ASN A 390 38.08 -1.05 -7.58
N GLU A 391 37.27 -2.09 -7.35
CA GLU A 391 35.86 -2.09 -7.71
C GLU A 391 34.97 -2.05 -6.47
N THR A 392 33.99 -1.14 -6.44
CA THR A 392 33.02 -1.07 -5.33
C THR A 392 31.73 -1.75 -5.75
N CYS A 393 31.28 -2.73 -4.98
CA CYS A 393 29.99 -3.39 -5.20
C CYS A 393 28.90 -2.71 -4.39
N VAL A 394 27.78 -2.46 -5.07
CA VAL A 394 26.62 -1.80 -4.48
C VAL A 394 25.46 -2.78 -4.55
N PHE A 395 24.83 -3.05 -3.41
CA PHE A 395 23.55 -3.75 -3.37
C PHE A 395 22.50 -2.96 -4.16
N VAL A 396 21.80 -3.63 -5.08
CA VAL A 396 20.79 -2.98 -5.93
C VAL A 396 19.39 -3.45 -5.61
N LYS A 397 19.16 -4.76 -5.57
CA LYS A 397 17.83 -5.31 -5.31
C LYS A 397 17.92 -6.75 -4.83
N PHE A 398 16.82 -7.26 -4.29
CA PHE A 398 16.66 -8.70 -4.10
C PHE A 398 16.19 -9.34 -5.41
N SER A 399 16.66 -10.55 -5.71
CA SER A 399 16.33 -11.25 -6.96
C SER A 399 14.83 -11.55 -7.02
N GLY A 400 14.11 -10.87 -7.90
CA GLY A 400 12.74 -11.22 -8.25
C GLY A 400 12.74 -12.35 -9.28
N GLU A 401 12.97 -13.59 -8.85
CA GLU A 401 12.87 -14.71 -9.80
C GLU A 401 11.44 -14.81 -10.34
N VAL A 402 11.31 -15.14 -11.63
CA VAL A 402 10.01 -15.33 -12.30
C VAL A 402 9.11 -16.31 -11.53
N THR A 403 9.73 -17.26 -10.82
CA THR A 403 9.06 -18.19 -9.91
C THR A 403 8.34 -17.48 -8.76
N ILE A 404 8.96 -16.50 -8.10
CA ILE A 404 8.36 -15.75 -6.98
C ILE A 404 7.16 -14.95 -7.48
N PHE A 405 7.28 -14.27 -8.62
CA PHE A 405 6.14 -13.56 -9.22
C PHE A 405 4.98 -14.51 -9.55
N ARG A 406 5.27 -15.70 -10.10
CA ARG A 406 4.23 -16.72 -10.36
C ARG A 406 3.55 -17.19 -9.07
N LEU A 407 4.32 -17.37 -7.98
CA LEU A 407 3.77 -17.70 -6.67
C LEU A 407 2.90 -16.57 -6.11
N GLN A 408 3.26 -15.31 -6.32
CA GLN A 408 2.46 -14.14 -5.90
C GLN A 408 1.14 -14.07 -6.66
N VAL A 409 1.15 -14.27 -7.98
CA VAL A 409 -0.07 -14.31 -8.81
C VAL A 409 -0.95 -15.49 -8.40
N TYR A 410 -0.35 -16.67 -8.18
CA TYR A 410 -1.06 -17.84 -7.66
C TYR A 410 -1.73 -17.52 -6.32
N HIS A 411 -0.99 -16.98 -5.35
CA HIS A 411 -1.50 -16.60 -4.03
C HIS A 411 -2.63 -15.57 -4.09
N LEU A 412 -2.50 -14.56 -4.98
CA LEU A 412 -3.52 -13.54 -5.22
C LEU A 412 -4.80 -14.13 -5.80
N PHE A 413 -4.70 -15.05 -6.76
CA PHE A 413 -5.87 -15.76 -7.28
C PHE A 413 -6.55 -16.56 -6.17
N GLY A 414 -5.77 -17.19 -5.30
CA GLY A 414 -6.28 -18.00 -4.20
C GLY A 414 -7.01 -17.20 -3.15
N TRP A 415 -6.52 -16.00 -2.87
CA TRP A 415 -7.21 -15.02 -2.04
C TRP A 415 -8.61 -14.69 -2.58
N PHE A 416 -8.71 -14.30 -3.86
CA PHE A 416 -10.00 -14.02 -4.48
C PHE A 416 -10.93 -15.24 -4.48
N TRP A 417 -10.38 -16.42 -4.75
CA TRP A 417 -11.19 -17.64 -4.75
C TRP A 417 -11.74 -17.94 -3.36
N LEU A 418 -10.91 -17.93 -2.32
CA LEU A 418 -11.33 -18.17 -0.94
C LEU A 418 -12.35 -17.14 -0.46
N LEU A 419 -12.16 -15.86 -0.79
CA LEU A 419 -13.15 -14.82 -0.50
C LEU A 419 -14.51 -15.13 -1.11
N ASN A 420 -14.53 -15.44 -2.40
CA ASN A 420 -15.77 -15.77 -3.11
C ASN A 420 -16.40 -17.07 -2.59
N PHE A 421 -15.59 -18.06 -2.21
CA PHE A 421 -16.05 -19.28 -1.58
C PHE A 421 -16.76 -18.99 -0.25
N VAL A 422 -16.19 -18.13 0.61
CA VAL A 422 -16.82 -17.75 1.88
C VAL A 422 -18.13 -16.97 1.65
N ILE A 423 -18.17 -16.10 0.64
CA ILE A 423 -19.40 -15.39 0.25
C ILE A 423 -20.48 -16.38 -0.23
N ALA A 424 -20.11 -17.29 -1.13
CA ALA A 424 -21.02 -18.29 -1.68
C ALA A 424 -21.54 -19.24 -0.58
N LEU A 425 -20.67 -19.69 0.33
CA LEU A 425 -21.04 -20.46 1.51
C LEU A 425 -22.10 -19.70 2.32
N GLY A 426 -21.87 -18.41 2.59
CA GLY A 426 -22.83 -17.57 3.31
C GLY A 426 -24.20 -17.47 2.62
N GLN A 427 -24.20 -17.30 1.30
CA GLN A 427 -25.43 -17.24 0.48
C GLN A 427 -26.18 -18.58 0.51
N CYS A 428 -25.48 -19.71 0.34
CA CYS A 428 -26.08 -21.04 0.39
C CYS A 428 -26.71 -21.34 1.76
N VAL A 429 -26.03 -20.99 2.84
CA VAL A 429 -26.52 -21.22 4.21
C VAL A 429 -27.80 -20.42 4.47
N LEU A 430 -27.81 -19.13 4.11
CA LEU A 430 -29.00 -18.29 4.24
C LEU A 430 -30.13 -18.77 3.34
N ALA A 431 -29.83 -19.11 2.08
CA ALA A 431 -30.83 -19.64 1.15
C ALA A 431 -31.49 -20.92 1.68
N GLY A 432 -30.71 -21.87 2.20
CA GLY A 432 -31.25 -23.10 2.79
C GLY A 432 -32.04 -22.86 4.09
N SER A 433 -31.70 -21.80 4.84
CA SER A 433 -32.45 -21.37 6.03
C SER A 433 -33.80 -20.77 5.63
N PHE A 434 -33.81 -19.82 4.69
CA PHE A 434 -35.03 -19.21 4.16
C PHE A 434 -35.92 -20.21 3.42
N ALA A 435 -35.35 -21.19 2.72
CA ALA A 435 -36.11 -22.27 2.12
C ALA A 435 -36.88 -23.09 3.18
N SER A 436 -36.24 -23.41 4.31
CA SER A 436 -36.92 -24.13 5.40
C SER A 436 -38.07 -23.33 6.00
N TYR A 437 -37.94 -22.00 6.09
CA TYR A 437 -39.04 -21.13 6.49
C TYR A 437 -40.12 -21.01 5.43
N TYR A 438 -39.77 -20.85 4.16
CA TYR A 438 -40.72 -20.64 3.08
C TYR A 438 -41.66 -21.84 2.93
N TRP A 439 -41.11 -23.05 2.93
CA TRP A 439 -41.85 -24.30 2.73
C TRP A 439 -42.49 -24.89 4.00
N ALA A 440 -42.25 -24.31 5.19
CA ALA A 440 -42.96 -24.69 6.41
C ALA A 440 -44.44 -24.27 6.33
N TRP A 441 -45.37 -25.22 6.46
CA TRP A 441 -46.81 -24.91 6.43
C TRP A 441 -47.26 -24.34 7.77
N ASP A 442 -46.87 -24.96 8.88
CA ASP A 442 -47.01 -24.40 10.23
C ASP A 442 -45.67 -23.82 10.70
N LYS A 443 -45.60 -22.49 10.78
CA LYS A 443 -44.37 -21.77 11.18
C LYS A 443 -43.95 -22.06 12.62
N LYS A 444 -44.84 -22.53 13.49
CA LYS A 444 -44.50 -22.78 14.90
C LYS A 444 -43.90 -24.17 15.12
N THR A 445 -44.28 -25.16 14.31
CA THR A 445 -43.88 -26.57 14.49
C THR A 445 -42.88 -27.05 13.44
N ASP A 446 -42.96 -26.56 12.21
CA ASP A 446 -42.22 -27.13 11.08
C ASP A 446 -40.85 -26.47 10.87
N ILE A 447 -40.58 -25.35 11.56
CA ILE A 447 -39.28 -24.68 11.52
C ILE A 447 -38.33 -25.39 12.50
N PRO A 448 -37.16 -25.88 12.05
CA PRO A 448 -36.17 -26.47 12.96
C PRO A 448 -35.69 -25.43 13.98
N THR A 449 -35.39 -25.86 15.21
CA THR A 449 -34.99 -24.99 16.33
C THR A 449 -33.79 -24.10 16.01
N PHE A 450 -32.84 -24.60 15.20
CA PHE A 450 -31.70 -23.85 14.70
C PHE A 450 -31.58 -23.97 13.17
N PRO A 451 -32.36 -23.19 12.40
CA PRO A 451 -32.45 -23.34 10.94
C PRO A 451 -31.13 -23.00 10.25
N VAL A 452 -30.41 -21.99 10.77
CA VAL A 452 -29.10 -21.56 10.24
C VAL A 452 -28.05 -22.64 10.41
N MET A 453 -27.93 -23.23 11.61
CA MET A 453 -26.94 -24.28 11.87
C MET A 453 -27.24 -25.55 11.07
N ALA A 454 -28.51 -25.95 11.00
CA ALA A 454 -28.93 -27.09 10.17
C ALA A 454 -28.65 -26.84 8.67
N SER A 455 -28.88 -25.62 8.18
CA SER A 455 -28.54 -25.23 6.82
C SER A 455 -27.03 -25.24 6.56
N PHE A 456 -26.24 -24.77 7.53
CA PHE A 456 -24.78 -24.77 7.46
C PHE A 456 -24.20 -26.18 7.34
N MET A 457 -24.63 -27.10 8.19
CA MET A 457 -24.20 -28.50 8.11
C MET A 457 -24.62 -29.17 6.80
N ARG A 458 -25.80 -28.83 6.26
CA ARG A 458 -26.23 -29.33 4.94
C ARG A 458 -25.46 -28.72 3.76
N THR A 459 -24.89 -27.53 3.93
CA THR A 459 -24.08 -26.88 2.89
C THR A 459 -22.65 -27.41 2.89
N LEU A 460 -22.14 -27.83 4.06
CA LEU A 460 -20.81 -28.45 4.18
C LEU A 460 -20.80 -29.93 3.75
N ARG A 461 -21.91 -30.65 3.94
CA ARG A 461 -22.09 -32.02 3.47
C ARG A 461 -22.34 -32.05 1.96
#